data_AF-A0A935ZAU9-F1
#
_entry.id   AF-A0A935ZAU9-F1
#
_cell.length_a   1.000
_cell.length_b   1.000
_cell.length_c   1.000
_cell.angle_alpha   90.00
_cell.angle_beta   90.00
_cell.angle_gamma   90.00
#
_symmetry.space_group_name_H-M   'P 1'
#
loop_
_entity.id
_entity.type
_entity.pdbx_description
1 polymer ?
#
loop_
_entity_poly.entity_id
_entity_poly.type
_entity_poly.pdbx_seq_one_letter_code
_entity_poly.pdbx_strand_id
1 'polypeptide(L)'
;MEQGCSQVIDIRSVRHTDAQPHDALLDPLVLAARAALARTIEARRAQPIPALRPRARRGWPLVAAVTLAAAAVVAALGGIVPDGSLREAGPAPAPTQAHHQRGVDAADALVQRRELASMPPRVASSTPTVVQPAVAPASPAAPSMRARPRAAVPANRARELGDRAAAAWRAGDRELAESLYLEVTRVAGGSMLAELAWGDLFALAAQRGDTAVLAKRWRGYLRAFPRGRYVDDARAGLCRTAAEPSSCWERYLVELPRGSYRAEAERARLDPHR
;
A
#
# COMPACT_ATOMS: atom_id res chain seq x y z
N MET A 1 -31.54 -41.16 43.53
CA MET A 1 -32.49 -40.56 42.57
C MET A 1 -32.22 -39.06 42.54
N GLU A 2 -31.25 -38.60 41.76
CA GLU A 2 -31.12 -37.17 41.45
C GLU A 2 -30.61 -37.06 40.01
N GLN A 3 -31.55 -36.74 39.11
CA GLN A 3 -31.29 -36.48 37.70
C GLN A 3 -31.02 -34.98 37.55
N GLY A 4 -29.75 -34.62 37.35
CA GLY A 4 -29.36 -33.26 36.98
C GLY A 4 -29.52 -33.05 35.48
N CYS A 5 -30.57 -32.31 35.08
CA CYS A 5 -30.78 -31.90 33.70
C CYS A 5 -29.68 -30.91 33.26
N SER A 6 -28.86 -31.32 32.29
CA SER A 6 -27.89 -30.47 31.62
C SER A 6 -28.60 -29.59 30.60
N GLN A 7 -28.63 -28.29 30.86
CA GLN A 7 -29.27 -27.30 29.99
C GLN A 7 -28.31 -26.95 28.84
N VAL A 8 -28.55 -27.55 27.67
CA VAL A 8 -27.81 -27.23 26.44
C VAL A 8 -28.31 -25.88 25.92
N ILE A 9 -27.47 -24.84 26.03
CA ILE A 9 -27.74 -23.52 25.48
C ILE A 9 -27.47 -23.56 23.96
N ASP A 10 -28.53 -23.50 23.16
CA ASP A 10 -28.44 -23.40 21.70
C ASP A 10 -28.09 -21.96 21.28
N ILE A 11 -26.82 -21.76 20.94
CA ILE A 11 -26.25 -20.46 20.55
C ILE A 11 -26.60 -20.10 19.08
N ARG A 12 -27.32 -20.95 18.33
CA ARG A 12 -27.63 -20.71 16.91
C ARG A 12 -28.86 -19.84 16.65
N SER A 13 -29.47 -19.26 17.69
CA SER A 13 -30.72 -18.49 17.58
C SER A 13 -30.60 -17.00 17.89
N VAL A 14 -29.41 -16.40 17.83
CA VAL A 14 -29.26 -14.93 17.86
C VAL A 14 -29.77 -14.36 16.52
N ARG A 15 -31.10 -14.24 16.41
CA ARG A 15 -31.75 -13.43 15.38
C ARG A 15 -31.27 -11.99 15.61
N HIS A 16 -30.59 -11.43 14.61
CA HIS A 16 -30.40 -9.99 14.47
C HIS A 16 -31.78 -9.33 14.25
N THR A 17 -32.55 -9.20 15.31
CA THR A 17 -33.81 -8.46 15.35
C THR A 17 -33.69 -7.42 16.43
N ASP A 18 -32.88 -6.40 16.15
CA ASP A 18 -32.98 -5.04 16.69
C ASP A 18 -31.98 -4.17 15.92
N ALA A 19 -32.30 -3.87 14.66
CA ALA A 19 -31.65 -2.78 13.96
C ALA A 19 -31.93 -1.52 14.78
N GLN A 20 -30.90 -0.94 15.39
CA GLN A 20 -31.08 0.25 16.21
C GLN A 20 -31.68 1.35 15.34
N PRO A 21 -32.67 2.12 15.84
CA PRO A 21 -33.35 3.16 15.06
C PRO A 21 -32.39 4.24 14.52
N HIS A 22 -31.16 4.31 15.04
CA HIS A 22 -30.11 5.19 14.55
C HIS A 22 -29.50 4.75 13.21
N ASP A 23 -29.49 3.45 12.88
CA ASP A 23 -28.94 2.95 11.61
C ASP A 23 -29.84 3.31 10.42
N ALA A 24 -31.16 3.32 10.65
CA ALA A 24 -32.15 3.70 9.63
C ALA A 24 -32.01 5.17 9.15
N LEU A 25 -31.42 6.06 9.97
CA LEU A 25 -31.15 7.45 9.59
C LEU A 25 -29.84 7.63 8.82
N LEU A 26 -28.88 6.72 8.95
CA LEU A 26 -27.56 6.83 8.34
C LEU A 26 -27.52 6.28 6.92
N ASP A 27 -28.27 5.22 6.64
CA ASP A 27 -28.35 4.61 5.29
C ASP A 27 -28.69 5.61 4.16
N PRO A 28 -29.72 6.48 4.27
CA PRO A 28 -30.00 7.45 3.21
C PRO A 28 -28.88 8.48 3.04
N LEU A 29 -28.17 8.86 4.11
CA LEU A 29 -27.04 9.78 4.04
C LEU A 29 -25.84 9.14 3.35
N VAL A 30 -25.52 7.88 3.67
CA VAL A 30 -24.44 7.12 3.02
C VAL A 30 -24.75 6.91 1.54
N LEU A 31 -25.99 6.57 1.19
CA LEU A 31 -26.42 6.42 -0.19
C LEU A 31 -26.32 7.75 -0.97
N ALA A 32 -26.76 8.86 -0.38
CA ALA A 32 -26.66 10.19 -0.97
C ALA A 32 -25.20 10.62 -1.18
N ALA A 33 -24.31 10.33 -0.21
CA ALA A 33 -22.88 10.62 -0.32
C ALA A 33 -22.23 9.80 -1.45
N ARG A 34 -22.56 8.51 -1.58
CA ARG A 34 -22.10 7.65 -2.70
C ARG A 34 -22.57 8.19 -4.05
N ALA A 35 -23.84 8.59 -4.16
CA ALA A 35 -24.38 9.17 -5.38
C ALA A 35 -23.71 10.52 -5.74
N ALA A 36 -23.43 11.37 -4.76
CA ALA A 36 -22.71 12.63 -4.97
C ALA A 36 -21.26 12.40 -5.45
N LEU A 37 -20.57 11.42 -4.87
CA LEU A 37 -19.22 11.07 -5.29
C LEU A 37 -19.20 10.51 -6.71
N ALA A 38 -20.15 9.63 -7.06
CA ALA A 38 -20.28 9.08 -8.40
C ALA A 38 -20.48 10.18 -9.45
N ARG A 39 -21.36 11.17 -9.19
CA ARG A 39 -21.54 12.34 -10.06
C ARG A 39 -20.27 13.16 -10.22
N THR A 40 -19.47 13.31 -9.15
CA THR A 40 -18.21 14.06 -9.19
C THR A 40 -17.16 13.35 -10.04
N ILE A 41 -17.09 12.02 -9.96
CA ILE A 41 -16.21 11.20 -10.80
C ILE A 41 -16.62 11.29 -12.26
N GLU A 42 -17.92 11.17 -12.56
CA GLU A 42 -18.43 11.24 -13.93
C GLU A 42 -18.23 12.63 -14.54
N ALA A 43 -18.49 13.70 -13.78
CA ALA A 43 -18.21 15.07 -14.22
C ALA A 43 -16.73 15.28 -14.55
N ARG A 44 -15.80 14.67 -13.80
CA ARG A 44 -14.36 14.72 -14.10
C ARG A 44 -13.97 13.89 -15.33
N ARG A 45 -14.66 12.78 -15.60
CA ARG A 45 -14.44 11.98 -16.82
C ARG A 45 -14.93 12.69 -18.07
N ALA A 46 -16.03 13.44 -17.96
CA ALA A 46 -16.58 14.24 -19.05
C ALA A 46 -15.78 15.52 -19.34
N GLN A 47 -14.88 15.94 -18.44
CA GLN A 47 -14.00 17.06 -18.72
C GLN A 47 -12.99 16.66 -19.81
N PRO A 48 -12.97 17.37 -20.96
CA PRO A 48 -11.99 17.08 -22.00
C PRO A 48 -10.61 17.26 -21.42
N ILE A 49 -9.76 16.23 -21.56
CA ILE A 49 -8.35 16.32 -21.21
C ILE A 49 -7.80 17.53 -21.97
N PRO A 50 -7.30 18.57 -21.28
CA PRO A 50 -6.79 19.74 -21.96
C PRO A 50 -5.73 19.26 -22.94
N ALA A 51 -5.95 19.51 -24.23
CA ALA A 51 -5.03 19.12 -25.27
C ALA A 51 -3.65 19.65 -24.87
N LEU A 52 -2.74 18.73 -24.57
CA LEU A 52 -1.35 19.07 -24.30
C LEU A 52 -0.88 19.79 -25.55
N ARG A 53 -0.74 21.13 -25.48
CA ARG A 53 -0.22 21.92 -26.58
C ARG A 53 1.10 21.26 -26.99
N PRO A 54 1.23 20.75 -28.22
CA PRO A 54 2.47 20.15 -28.66
C PRO A 54 3.55 21.20 -28.44
N ARG A 55 4.43 20.94 -27.47
CA ARG A 55 5.56 21.79 -27.17
C ARG A 55 6.38 21.78 -28.44
N ALA A 56 6.28 22.85 -29.23
CA ALA A 56 6.93 22.98 -30.52
C ALA A 56 8.40 22.61 -30.35
N ARG A 57 8.76 21.39 -30.77
CA ARG A 57 10.14 20.92 -30.80
C ARG A 57 10.81 21.70 -31.92
N ARG A 58 11.28 22.89 -31.57
CA ARG A 58 12.07 23.75 -32.42
C ARG A 58 13.43 23.08 -32.61
N GLY A 59 13.59 22.36 -33.72
CA GLY A 59 14.87 21.93 -34.27
C GLY A 59 15.21 20.45 -34.08
N TRP A 60 14.89 19.61 -35.09
CA TRP A 60 15.80 18.60 -35.65
C TRP A 60 15.15 17.89 -36.86
N PRO A 61 15.16 18.51 -38.05
CA PRO A 61 14.72 17.85 -39.27
C PRO A 61 15.91 17.14 -39.95
N LEU A 62 16.37 15.99 -39.43
CA LEU A 62 17.39 15.20 -40.17
C LEU A 62 17.30 13.66 -40.03
N VAL A 63 16.24 13.08 -39.45
CA VAL A 63 16.15 11.60 -39.29
C VAL A 63 14.95 10.97 -40.02
N ALA A 64 14.15 11.76 -40.76
CA ALA A 64 12.96 11.25 -41.45
C ALA A 64 13.22 10.51 -42.78
N ALA A 65 14.48 10.19 -43.12
CA ALA A 65 14.81 9.59 -44.43
C ALA A 65 15.04 8.06 -44.40
N VAL A 66 15.04 7.38 -43.24
CA VAL A 66 15.51 5.98 -43.16
C VAL A 66 14.40 4.95 -42.88
N THR A 67 13.20 5.33 -42.46
CA THR A 67 12.15 4.36 -42.09
C THR A 67 11.18 3.95 -43.21
N LEU A 68 11.33 4.48 -44.43
CA LEU A 68 10.46 4.09 -45.56
C LEU A 68 10.93 2.86 -46.35
N ALA A 69 12.11 2.29 -46.03
CA ALA A 69 12.64 1.13 -46.76
C ALA A 69 12.32 -0.25 -46.14
N ALA A 70 11.82 -0.32 -44.90
CA ALA A 70 11.63 -1.61 -44.20
C ALA A 70 10.21 -2.20 -44.31
N ALA A 71 9.22 -1.42 -44.76
CA ALA A 71 7.82 -1.88 -44.87
C ALA A 71 7.52 -2.72 -46.12
N ALA A 72 8.42 -2.78 -47.10
CA ALA A 72 8.18 -3.47 -48.38
C ALA A 72 8.56 -4.96 -48.38
N VAL A 73 9.33 -5.45 -47.39
CA VAL A 73 9.83 -6.84 -47.41
C VAL A 73 8.89 -7.83 -46.71
N VAL A 74 8.05 -7.38 -45.78
CA VAL A 74 7.16 -8.29 -45.04
C VAL A 74 5.87 -8.64 -45.82
N ALA A 75 5.53 -7.87 -46.86
CA ALA A 75 4.35 -8.15 -47.70
C ALA A 75 4.58 -9.21 -48.79
N ALA A 76 5.83 -9.60 -49.06
CA ALA A 76 6.17 -10.46 -50.21
C ALA A 76 6.37 -11.95 -49.87
N LEU A 77 6.44 -12.34 -48.60
CA LEU A 77 6.70 -13.72 -48.19
C LEU A 77 5.76 -14.14 -47.05
N GLY A 78 4.64 -14.75 -47.42
CA GLY A 78 3.91 -15.66 -46.53
C GLY A 78 2.63 -15.10 -45.94
N GLY A 79 1.55 -15.21 -46.70
CA GLY A 79 0.21 -15.19 -46.15
C GLY A 79 0.01 -16.39 -45.21
N ILE A 80 -0.37 -16.09 -43.98
CA ILE A 80 -1.00 -17.05 -43.06
C ILE A 80 -2.32 -16.43 -42.66
N VAL A 81 -3.41 -17.03 -43.13
CA VAL A 81 -4.77 -16.75 -42.70
C VAL A 81 -4.93 -17.42 -41.33
N PRO A 82 -5.21 -16.68 -40.24
CA PRO A 82 -5.60 -17.31 -38.99
C PRO A 82 -7.06 -17.76 -39.12
N ASP A 83 -7.22 -19.07 -39.12
CA ASP A 83 -8.46 -19.81 -39.13
C ASP A 83 -9.30 -19.49 -37.88
N GLY A 84 -10.57 -19.15 -38.14
CA GLY A 84 -11.53 -18.71 -37.15
C GLY A 84 -12.05 -19.87 -36.33
N SER A 85 -11.34 -20.22 -35.25
CA SER A 85 -11.92 -21.00 -34.16
C SER A 85 -12.52 -20.06 -33.11
N LEU A 86 -13.81 -19.76 -33.31
CA LEU A 86 -14.69 -19.19 -32.29
C LEU A 86 -14.77 -20.19 -31.13
N ARG A 87 -13.84 -20.06 -30.18
CA ARG A 87 -13.88 -20.78 -28.91
C ARG A 87 -14.94 -20.12 -28.03
N GLU A 88 -16.08 -20.80 -27.93
CA GLU A 88 -17.20 -20.46 -27.06
C GLU A 88 -16.69 -20.26 -25.62
N ALA A 89 -16.65 -19.00 -25.20
CA ALA A 89 -16.27 -18.62 -23.85
C ALA A 89 -17.41 -18.97 -22.90
N GLY A 90 -17.25 -20.09 -22.19
CA GLY A 90 -18.11 -20.43 -21.06
C GLY A 90 -18.14 -19.29 -20.03
N PRO A 91 -19.24 -19.15 -19.26
CA PRO A 91 -19.42 -18.05 -18.32
C PRO A 91 -18.29 -18.02 -17.30
N ALA A 92 -17.59 -16.89 -17.27
CA ALA A 92 -16.55 -16.61 -16.29
C ALA A 92 -17.11 -16.78 -14.86
N PRO A 93 -16.43 -17.49 -13.95
CA PRO A 93 -16.81 -17.50 -12.55
C PRO A 93 -16.74 -16.07 -12.02
N ALA A 94 -17.80 -15.65 -11.33
CA ALA A 94 -17.89 -14.34 -10.71
C ALA A 94 -16.66 -14.07 -9.82
N PRO A 95 -16.06 -12.86 -9.88
CA PRO A 95 -14.93 -12.50 -9.03
C PRO A 95 -15.37 -12.61 -7.57
N THR A 96 -14.79 -13.55 -6.85
CA THR A 96 -14.95 -13.72 -5.41
C THR A 96 -14.48 -12.44 -4.72
N GLN A 97 -15.40 -11.84 -3.95
CA GLN A 97 -15.25 -10.56 -3.28
C GLN A 97 -14.15 -10.61 -2.20
N ALA A 98 -12.90 -10.28 -2.55
CA ALA A 98 -11.78 -10.16 -1.60
C ALA A 98 -11.35 -8.69 -1.34
N HIS A 99 -12.17 -7.70 -1.72
CA HIS A 99 -11.82 -6.28 -1.57
C HIS A 99 -12.73 -5.45 -0.65
N HIS A 100 -13.49 -6.09 0.25
CA HIS A 100 -14.40 -5.34 1.15
C HIS A 100 -13.76 -4.73 2.40
N GLN A 101 -12.46 -4.90 2.65
CA GLN A 101 -11.84 -4.36 3.86
C GLN A 101 -11.26 -2.94 3.73
N ARG A 102 -11.18 -2.35 2.52
CA ARG A 102 -10.60 -1.00 2.36
C ARG A 102 -11.59 0.16 2.51
N GLY A 103 -12.87 -0.13 2.75
CA GLY A 103 -13.93 0.88 2.90
C GLY A 103 -14.25 1.27 4.33
N VAL A 104 -13.84 0.46 5.32
CA VAL A 104 -14.19 0.66 6.73
C VAL A 104 -13.25 1.64 7.45
N ASP A 105 -11.96 1.67 7.08
CA ASP A 105 -10.96 2.53 7.73
C ASP A 105 -11.16 4.04 7.46
N ALA A 106 -11.78 4.41 6.34
CA ALA A 106 -12.03 5.81 5.99
C ALA A 106 -13.26 6.41 6.71
N ALA A 107 -14.23 5.57 7.07
CA ALA A 107 -15.40 5.99 7.84
C ALA A 107 -15.07 6.17 9.32
N ASP A 108 -14.29 5.24 9.91
CA ASP A 108 -13.84 5.35 11.30
C ASP A 108 -12.91 6.54 11.54
N ALA A 109 -12.05 6.88 10.57
CA ALA A 109 -11.19 8.07 10.66
C ALA A 109 -11.97 9.40 10.71
N LEU A 110 -13.17 9.47 10.13
CA LEU A 110 -14.01 10.67 10.17
C LEU A 110 -14.82 10.79 11.47
N VAL A 111 -15.23 9.66 12.06
CA VAL A 111 -15.89 9.62 13.38
C VAL A 111 -14.93 10.07 14.46
N GLN A 112 -13.69 9.58 14.45
CA GLN A 112 -12.69 9.93 15.45
C GLN A 112 -12.23 11.39 15.38
N ARG A 113 -12.29 12.01 14.20
CA ARG A 113 -12.00 13.45 14.03
C ARG A 113 -13.13 14.35 14.54
N ARG A 114 -14.37 13.86 14.54
CA ARG A 114 -15.53 14.59 15.07
C ARG A 114 -15.56 14.57 16.60
N GLU A 115 -15.10 13.47 17.20
CA GLU A 115 -15.00 13.34 18.67
C GLU A 115 -13.93 14.28 19.26
N LEU A 116 -12.81 14.47 18.54
CA LEU A 116 -11.78 15.46 18.92
C LEU A 116 -12.25 16.92 18.78
N ALA A 117 -13.28 17.20 17.98
CA ALA A 117 -13.83 18.55 17.80
C ALA A 117 -14.88 18.94 18.86
N SER A 118 -15.33 18.00 19.70
CA SER A 118 -16.30 18.24 20.77
C SER A 118 -15.68 18.38 22.16
N MET A 119 -14.36 18.39 22.29
CA MET A 119 -13.73 18.72 23.57
C MET A 119 -13.86 20.23 23.87
N PRO A 120 -14.36 20.62 25.05
CA PRO A 120 -14.39 22.02 25.46
C PRO A 120 -12.97 22.60 25.52
N PRO A 121 -12.79 23.91 25.24
CA PRO A 121 -11.48 24.55 25.30
C PRO A 121 -10.90 24.40 26.71
N ARG A 122 -9.77 23.68 26.79
CA ARG A 122 -9.01 23.50 28.02
C ARG A 122 -8.44 24.87 28.42
N VAL A 123 -8.98 25.44 29.51
CA VAL A 123 -8.50 26.67 30.13
C VAL A 123 -6.98 26.55 30.34
N ALA A 124 -6.25 27.54 29.86
CA ALA A 124 -4.79 27.59 29.88
C ALA A 124 -4.26 27.57 31.32
N SER A 125 -3.74 26.42 31.76
CA SER A 125 -2.93 26.33 32.98
C SER A 125 -1.50 26.75 32.68
N SER A 126 -1.14 27.90 33.25
CA SER A 126 0.15 28.27 33.82
C SER A 126 1.40 27.50 33.36
N THR A 127 2.27 28.22 32.65
CA THR A 127 3.67 27.88 32.39
C THR A 127 4.42 27.52 33.68
N PRO A 128 5.02 26.32 33.80
CA PRO A 128 6.04 26.07 34.80
C PRO A 128 7.36 26.72 34.34
N THR A 129 7.87 27.62 35.17
CA THR A 129 9.23 28.18 35.08
C THR A 129 10.25 27.05 35.05
N VAL A 130 10.92 26.88 33.91
CA VAL A 130 12.01 25.93 33.74
C VAL A 130 13.24 26.49 34.46
N VAL A 131 13.59 25.87 35.58
CA VAL A 131 14.87 26.06 36.26
C VAL A 131 15.97 25.48 35.35
N GLN A 132 16.82 26.36 34.84
CA GLN A 132 17.96 26.04 33.98
C GLN A 132 19.05 25.37 34.84
N PRO A 133 19.39 24.09 34.65
CA PRO A 133 20.42 23.42 35.44
C PRO A 133 21.80 23.97 35.10
N ALA A 134 22.62 24.17 36.14
CA ALA A 134 23.98 24.66 36.04
C ALA A 134 24.85 23.74 35.16
N VAL A 135 25.55 24.37 34.23
CA VAL A 135 26.45 23.75 33.25
C VAL A 135 27.65 23.13 33.97
N ALA A 136 27.76 21.80 33.91
CA ALA A 136 28.96 21.09 34.33
C ALA A 136 30.10 21.28 33.30
N PRO A 137 31.38 21.41 33.75
CA PRO A 137 32.51 21.68 32.87
C PRO A 137 32.74 20.55 31.86
N ALA A 138 32.90 20.95 30.60
CA ALA A 138 33.05 20.07 29.46
C ALA A 138 34.34 19.23 29.56
N SER A 139 34.18 17.90 29.48
CA SER A 139 35.32 17.00 29.25
C SER A 139 35.90 17.21 27.85
N PRO A 140 37.23 17.22 27.70
CA PRO A 140 37.89 17.43 26.41
C PRO A 140 37.49 16.33 25.42
N ALA A 141 36.86 16.75 24.34
CA ALA A 141 36.35 15.87 23.30
C ALA A 141 37.50 15.08 22.65
N ALA A 142 37.38 13.75 22.70
CA ALA A 142 38.23 12.86 21.91
C ALA A 142 38.16 13.25 20.41
N PRO A 143 39.28 13.15 19.67
CA PRO A 143 39.33 13.52 18.26
C PRO A 143 38.32 12.68 17.47
N SER A 144 37.21 13.32 17.12
CA SER A 144 36.17 12.76 16.27
C SER A 144 36.80 12.40 14.92
N MET A 145 36.94 11.11 14.66
CA MET A 145 37.29 10.60 13.34
C MET A 145 36.25 11.13 12.35
N ARG A 146 36.63 12.17 11.59
CA ARG A 146 35.80 12.77 10.55
C ARG A 146 35.43 11.68 9.56
N ALA A 147 34.20 11.19 9.67
CA ALA A 147 33.63 10.25 8.71
C ALA A 147 33.82 10.83 7.31
N ARG A 148 34.58 10.12 6.47
CA ARG A 148 34.79 10.49 5.07
C ARG A 148 33.41 10.75 4.44
N PRO A 149 33.17 11.92 3.82
CA PRO A 149 31.91 12.18 3.15
C PRO A 149 31.73 11.16 2.04
N ARG A 150 30.82 10.20 2.23
CA ARG A 150 30.33 9.33 1.16
C ARG A 150 29.78 10.26 0.07
N ALA A 151 30.34 10.17 -1.13
CA ALA A 151 30.06 11.05 -2.25
C ALA A 151 28.54 11.29 -2.42
N ALA A 152 28.13 12.55 -2.52
CA ALA A 152 26.72 12.99 -2.54
C ALA A 152 25.98 12.72 -3.87
N VAL A 153 26.66 12.16 -4.87
CA VAL A 153 26.12 11.88 -6.21
C VAL A 153 24.96 10.85 -6.27
N PRO A 154 24.86 9.82 -5.39
CA PRO A 154 23.78 8.81 -5.47
C PRO A 154 22.37 9.36 -5.24
N ALA A 155 22.21 10.42 -4.45
CA ALA A 155 20.90 10.89 -4.02
C ALA A 155 20.07 11.53 -5.14
N ASN A 156 20.70 12.34 -6.00
CA ASN A 156 19.99 12.99 -7.12
C ASN A 156 19.54 11.97 -8.16
N ARG A 157 20.42 11.01 -8.50
CA ARG A 157 20.07 9.92 -9.43
C ARG A 157 18.93 9.06 -8.89
N ALA A 158 18.97 8.70 -7.60
CA ALA A 158 17.88 7.94 -6.99
C ALA A 158 16.55 8.70 -7.02
N ARG A 159 16.56 10.02 -6.79
CA ARG A 159 15.37 10.86 -6.88
C ARG A 159 14.79 10.89 -8.30
N GLU A 160 15.63 11.13 -9.30
CA GLU A 160 15.21 11.12 -10.71
C GLU A 160 14.61 9.78 -11.13
N LEU A 161 15.21 8.67 -10.69
CA LEU A 161 14.67 7.33 -10.91
C LEU A 161 13.31 7.14 -10.23
N GLY A 162 13.14 7.63 -9.00
CA GLY A 162 11.87 7.60 -8.28
C GLY A 162 10.77 8.39 -9.00
N ASP A 163 11.09 9.59 -9.48
CA ASP A 163 10.15 10.42 -10.23
C ASP A 163 9.70 9.74 -11.54
N ARG A 164 10.64 9.11 -12.24
CA ARG A 164 10.37 8.31 -13.45
C ARG A 164 9.52 7.09 -13.13
N ALA A 165 9.80 6.39 -12.03
CA ALA A 165 9.04 5.22 -11.60
C ALA A 165 7.58 5.59 -11.31
N ALA A 166 7.37 6.67 -10.56
CA ALA A 166 6.04 7.20 -10.26
C ALA A 166 5.30 7.71 -11.50
N ALA A 167 6.01 8.26 -12.48
CA ALA A 167 5.42 8.63 -13.77
C ALA A 167 4.97 7.40 -14.58
N ALA A 168 5.82 6.37 -14.66
CA ALA A 168 5.49 5.11 -15.33
C ALA A 168 4.27 4.43 -14.68
N TRP A 169 4.22 4.40 -13.35
CA TRP A 169 3.09 3.82 -12.62
C TRP A 169 1.78 4.57 -12.92
N ARG A 170 1.79 5.91 -12.89
CA ARG A 170 0.61 6.72 -13.25
C ARG A 170 0.16 6.55 -14.70
N ALA A 171 1.09 6.25 -15.61
CA ALA A 171 0.80 5.95 -17.00
C ALA A 171 0.25 4.52 -17.20
N GLY A 172 0.19 3.69 -16.16
CA GLY A 172 -0.26 2.30 -16.23
C GLY A 172 0.86 1.31 -16.61
N ASP A 173 2.08 1.78 -16.86
CA ASP A 173 3.24 0.94 -17.17
C ASP A 173 3.85 0.39 -15.87
N ARG A 174 3.23 -0.68 -15.37
CA ARG A 174 3.58 -1.31 -14.09
C ARG A 174 4.93 -2.02 -14.13
N GLU A 175 5.31 -2.58 -15.27
CA GLU A 175 6.59 -3.29 -15.43
C GLU A 175 7.77 -2.32 -15.40
N LEU A 176 7.67 -1.22 -16.15
CA LEU A 176 8.67 -0.17 -16.10
C LEU A 176 8.74 0.46 -14.71
N ALA A 177 7.61 0.75 -14.07
CA ALA A 177 7.59 1.29 -12.72
C ALA A 177 8.33 0.38 -11.73
N GLU A 178 8.04 -0.92 -11.75
CA GLU A 178 8.70 -1.90 -10.87
C GLU A 178 10.22 -1.94 -11.11
N SER A 179 10.66 -2.03 -12.37
CA SER A 179 12.10 -2.06 -12.70
C SER A 179 12.83 -0.79 -12.20
N LEU A 180 12.20 0.38 -12.35
CA LEU A 180 12.76 1.65 -11.89
C LEU A 180 12.82 1.73 -10.36
N TYR A 181 11.77 1.30 -9.65
CA TYR A 181 11.80 1.26 -8.18
C TYR A 181 12.85 0.29 -7.64
N LEU A 182 13.07 -0.85 -8.31
CA LEU A 182 14.17 -1.75 -7.95
C LEU A 182 15.53 -1.08 -8.12
N GLU A 183 15.73 -0.35 -9.20
CA GLU A 183 16.92 0.46 -9.42
C GLU A 183 17.10 1.54 -8.34
N VAL A 184 16.01 2.19 -7.89
CA VAL A 184 16.04 3.13 -6.75
C VAL A 184 16.55 2.44 -5.48
N THR A 185 16.00 1.27 -5.12
CA THR A 185 16.44 0.54 -3.91
C THR A 185 17.92 0.14 -3.98
N ARG A 186 18.42 -0.19 -5.17
CA ARG A 186 19.81 -0.55 -5.41
C ARG A 186 20.75 0.66 -5.31
N VAL A 187 20.40 1.78 -5.95
CA VAL A 187 21.24 2.98 -6.01
C VAL A 187 21.21 3.76 -4.68
N ALA A 188 20.05 3.83 -4.03
CA ALA A 188 19.88 4.62 -2.82
C ALA A 188 20.22 3.85 -1.52
N GLY A 189 20.43 2.53 -1.59
CA GLY A 189 20.92 1.69 -0.49
C GLY A 189 20.03 1.76 0.76
N GLY A 190 20.63 1.99 1.94
CA GLY A 190 19.91 2.12 3.22
C GLY A 190 19.29 3.50 3.47
N SER A 191 19.03 4.30 2.43
CA SER A 191 18.43 5.62 2.59
C SER A 191 16.90 5.57 2.73
N MET A 192 16.32 6.63 3.30
CA MET A 192 14.86 6.82 3.38
C MET A 192 14.18 6.71 2.00
N LEU A 193 14.84 7.15 0.93
CA LEU A 193 14.27 7.07 -0.42
C LEU A 193 14.17 5.63 -0.92
N ALA A 194 15.18 4.80 -0.66
CA ALA A 194 15.09 3.36 -0.94
C ALA A 194 13.99 2.70 -0.11
N GLU A 195 13.84 3.10 1.15
CA GLU A 195 12.77 2.60 2.01
C GLU A 195 11.38 2.94 1.45
N LEU A 196 11.15 4.17 1.01
CA LEU A 196 9.90 4.56 0.35
C LEU A 196 9.65 3.78 -0.95
N ALA A 197 10.69 3.56 -1.76
CA ALA A 197 10.59 2.75 -2.98
C ALA A 197 10.18 1.30 -2.69
N TRP A 198 10.53 0.73 -1.53
CA TRP A 198 10.00 -0.57 -1.12
C TRP A 198 8.49 -0.53 -0.88
N GLY A 199 7.97 0.54 -0.27
CA GLY A 199 6.52 0.74 -0.11
C GLY A 199 5.78 0.75 -1.45
N ASP A 200 6.34 1.40 -2.47
CA ASP A 200 5.78 1.41 -3.82
C ASP A 200 5.85 0.01 -4.49
N LEU A 201 6.95 -0.72 -4.30
CA LEU A 201 7.08 -2.12 -4.77
C LEU A 201 6.05 -3.04 -4.11
N PHE A 202 5.74 -2.82 -2.84
CA PHE A 202 4.70 -3.57 -2.13
C PHE A 202 3.32 -3.33 -2.73
N ALA A 203 3.00 -2.06 -3.01
CA ALA A 203 1.73 -1.69 -3.63
C ALA A 203 1.61 -2.25 -5.06
N LEU A 204 2.68 -2.22 -5.87
CA LEU A 204 2.69 -2.81 -7.22
C LEU A 204 2.44 -4.32 -7.20
N ALA A 205 3.12 -5.05 -6.32
CA ALA A 205 2.94 -6.49 -6.18
C ALA A 205 1.51 -6.83 -5.68
N ALA A 206 0.98 -6.08 -4.71
CA ALA A 206 -0.38 -6.26 -4.22
C ALA A 206 -1.44 -6.00 -5.30
N GLN A 207 -1.26 -4.98 -6.15
CA GLN A 207 -2.16 -4.67 -7.26
C GLN A 207 -2.25 -5.78 -8.31
N ARG A 208 -1.22 -6.63 -8.44
CA ARG A 208 -1.21 -7.78 -9.34
C ARG A 208 -1.80 -9.04 -8.70
N GLY A 209 -2.04 -9.05 -7.40
CA GLY A 209 -2.48 -10.24 -6.67
C GLY A 209 -1.42 -11.34 -6.58
N ASP A 210 -0.16 -11.05 -6.90
CA ASP A 210 0.93 -12.03 -6.87
C ASP A 210 1.52 -12.13 -5.46
N THR A 211 0.95 -13.03 -4.64
CA THR A 211 1.35 -13.25 -3.25
C THR A 211 2.78 -13.80 -3.12
N ALA A 212 3.29 -14.51 -4.12
CA ALA A 212 4.64 -15.06 -4.12
C ALA A 212 5.68 -13.94 -4.32
N VAL A 213 5.45 -13.05 -5.29
CA VAL A 213 6.26 -11.84 -5.48
C VAL A 213 6.16 -10.94 -4.26
N LEU A 214 4.96 -10.77 -3.70
CA LEU A 214 4.74 -10.06 -2.44
C LEU A 214 5.66 -10.60 -1.34
N ALA A 215 5.55 -11.88 -0.99
CA ALA A 215 6.38 -12.50 0.04
C ALA A 215 7.89 -12.37 -0.26
N LYS A 216 8.31 -12.49 -1.53
CA LYS A 216 9.70 -12.28 -1.94
C LYS A 216 10.17 -10.85 -1.66
N ARG A 217 9.35 -9.84 -1.94
CA ARG A 217 9.63 -8.43 -1.66
C ARG A 217 9.72 -8.17 -0.15
N TRP A 218 8.87 -8.81 0.66
CA TRP A 218 8.81 -8.62 2.12
C TRP A 218 10.11 -9.11 2.75
N ARG A 219 10.57 -10.31 2.35
CA ARG A 219 11.88 -10.86 2.76
C ARG A 219 13.04 -9.99 2.28
N GLY A 220 12.96 -9.45 1.07
CA GLY A 220 13.98 -8.54 0.52
C GLY A 220 14.13 -7.27 1.35
N TYR A 221 13.00 -6.67 1.69
CA TYR A 221 12.95 -5.49 2.55
C TYR A 221 13.48 -5.76 3.95
N LEU A 222 13.06 -6.83 4.63
CA LEU A 222 13.52 -7.15 5.99
C LEU A 222 15.04 -7.36 6.07
N ARG A 223 15.67 -7.83 4.99
CA ARG A 223 17.14 -7.92 4.89
C ARG A 223 17.80 -6.55 4.75
N ALA A 224 17.22 -5.65 3.96
CA ALA A 224 17.78 -4.32 3.72
C ALA A 224 17.50 -3.33 4.87
N PHE A 225 16.35 -3.45 5.52
CA PHE A 225 15.83 -2.53 6.54
C PHE A 225 15.26 -3.31 7.74
N PRO A 226 16.09 -3.98 8.56
CA PRO A 226 15.63 -4.78 9.69
C PRO A 226 14.93 -3.96 10.79
N ARG A 227 15.09 -2.63 10.76
CA ARG A 227 14.45 -1.66 11.68
C ARG A 227 13.69 -0.57 10.94
N GLY A 228 13.33 -0.80 9.68
CA GLY A 228 12.60 0.18 8.89
C GLY A 228 11.11 0.27 9.27
N ARG A 229 10.43 1.29 8.76
CA ARG A 229 9.03 1.62 9.04
C ARG A 229 8.05 0.52 8.64
N TYR A 230 8.34 -0.24 7.58
CA TYR A 230 7.48 -1.31 7.08
C TYR A 230 7.83 -2.69 7.67
N VAL A 231 8.66 -2.77 8.72
CA VAL A 231 9.03 -4.07 9.34
C VAL A 231 7.80 -4.79 9.87
N ASP A 232 6.88 -4.04 10.47
CA ASP A 232 5.65 -4.56 11.02
C ASP A 232 4.75 -5.18 9.93
N ASP A 233 4.44 -4.40 8.89
CA ASP A 233 3.68 -4.85 7.71
C ASP A 233 4.33 -6.05 7.01
N ALA A 234 5.67 -6.02 6.87
CA ALA A 234 6.41 -7.08 6.20
C ALA A 234 6.39 -8.39 7.00
N ARG A 235 6.43 -8.33 8.34
CA ARG A 235 6.35 -9.53 9.17
C ARG A 235 4.93 -10.09 9.19
N ALA A 236 3.93 -9.23 9.39
CA ALA A 236 2.53 -9.61 9.34
C ALA A 236 2.15 -10.25 8.00
N GLY A 237 2.53 -9.62 6.89
CA GLY A 237 2.27 -10.14 5.55
C GLY A 237 2.91 -11.51 5.30
N LEU A 238 4.10 -11.77 5.84
CA LEU A 238 4.73 -13.09 5.75
C LEU A 238 3.98 -14.14 6.58
N CYS A 239 3.52 -13.80 7.78
CA CYS A 239 2.76 -14.73 8.63
C CYS A 239 1.40 -15.12 8.04
N ARG A 240 0.72 -14.22 7.32
CA ARG A 240 -0.52 -14.55 6.60
C ARG A 240 -0.34 -15.61 5.52
N THR A 241 0.87 -15.73 4.97
CA THR A 241 1.20 -16.67 3.89
C THR A 241 2.10 -17.82 4.36
N ALA A 242 2.33 -17.94 5.67
CA ALA A 242 3.17 -18.99 6.22
C ALA A 242 2.44 -20.34 6.13
N ALA A 243 3.20 -21.43 5.99
CA ALA A 243 2.65 -22.78 6.09
C ALA A 243 2.06 -23.06 7.48
N GLU A 244 2.66 -22.47 8.51
CA GLU A 244 2.23 -22.56 9.91
C GLU A 244 1.96 -21.14 10.46
N PRO A 245 0.80 -20.53 10.15
CA PRO A 245 0.49 -19.15 10.54
C PRO A 245 0.57 -18.93 12.05
N SER A 246 0.01 -19.84 12.87
CA SER A 246 -0.03 -19.67 14.33
C SER A 246 1.37 -19.59 14.96
N SER A 247 2.31 -20.45 14.54
CA SER A 247 3.70 -20.39 15.01
C SER A 247 4.41 -19.11 14.55
N CYS A 248 4.14 -18.64 13.32
CA CYS A 248 4.69 -17.38 12.83
C CYS A 248 4.18 -16.19 13.65
N TRP A 249 2.86 -16.15 13.90
CA TRP A 249 2.22 -15.08 14.67
C TRP A 249 2.66 -15.06 16.15
N GLU A 250 2.92 -16.22 16.75
CA GLU A 250 3.50 -16.30 18.09
C GLU A 250 4.88 -15.63 18.15
N ARG A 251 5.76 -15.91 17.17
CA ARG A 251 7.06 -15.24 17.07
C ARG A 251 6.92 -13.74 16.83
N TYR A 252 5.95 -13.34 16.00
CA TYR A 252 5.63 -11.93 15.79
C TYR A 252 5.28 -11.22 17.10
N LEU A 253 4.46 -11.81 17.98
CA LEU A 253 4.10 -11.21 19.27
C LEU A 253 5.29 -11.07 20.23
N VAL A 254 6.26 -11.99 20.17
CA VAL A 254 7.50 -11.90 20.96
C VAL A 254 8.39 -10.77 20.45
N GLU A 255 8.57 -10.66 19.14
CA GLU A 255 9.45 -9.67 18.52
C GLU A 255 8.83 -8.26 18.47
N LEU A 256 7.51 -8.16 18.37
CA LEU A 256 6.73 -6.92 18.22
C LEU A 256 5.52 -6.92 19.18
N PRO A 257 5.72 -6.84 20.50
CA PRO A 257 4.63 -6.89 21.50
C PRO A 257 3.66 -5.70 21.43
N ARG A 258 4.04 -4.65 20.70
CA ARG A 258 3.24 -3.44 20.43
C ARG A 258 3.03 -3.21 18.92
N GLY A 259 3.18 -4.25 18.10
CA GLY A 259 2.95 -4.17 16.67
C GLY A 259 1.50 -3.87 16.32
N SER A 260 1.27 -3.22 15.19
CA SER A 260 -0.04 -2.79 14.68
C SER A 260 -0.96 -3.99 14.39
N TYR A 261 -0.37 -5.16 14.14
CA TYR A 261 -1.10 -6.41 13.87
C TYR A 261 -1.19 -7.33 15.09
N ARG A 262 -0.92 -6.83 16.31
CA ARG A 262 -1.04 -7.62 17.54
C ARG A 262 -2.39 -8.32 17.69
N ALA A 263 -3.49 -7.59 17.48
CA ALA A 263 -4.83 -8.16 17.62
C ALA A 263 -5.11 -9.27 16.59
N GLU A 264 -4.55 -9.17 15.38
CA GLU A 264 -4.62 -10.22 14.37
C GLU A 264 -3.82 -11.45 14.80
N ALA A 265 -2.60 -11.22 15.28
CA ALA A 265 -1.71 -12.28 15.75
C ALA A 265 -2.29 -13.03 16.97
N GLU A 266 -2.91 -12.32 17.93
CA GLU A 266 -3.59 -12.92 19.08
C GLU A 266 -4.77 -13.80 18.63
N ARG A 267 -5.59 -13.35 17.65
CA ARG A 267 -6.68 -14.15 17.09
C ARG A 267 -6.17 -15.42 16.40
N ALA A 268 -5.11 -15.31 15.60
CA ALA A 268 -4.52 -16.45 14.89
C ALA A 268 -3.89 -17.51 15.82
N ARG A 269 -3.60 -17.17 17.08
CA ARG A 269 -3.19 -18.14 18.11
C ARG A 269 -4.35 -18.92 18.71
N LEU A 270 -5.53 -18.31 18.77
CA LEU A 270 -6.73 -18.93 19.35
C LEU A 270 -7.44 -19.85 18.34
N ASP A 271 -7.25 -19.62 17.04
CA ASP A 271 -7.86 -20.40 15.97
C ASP A 271 -6.78 -20.98 15.03
N PRO A 272 -6.14 -22.10 15.40
CA PRO A 272 -5.03 -22.68 14.65
C PRO A 272 -5.44 -23.44 13.37
N HIS A 273 -6.75 -23.56 13.08
CA HIS A 273 -7.27 -24.40 11.99
C HIS A 273 -7.84 -23.62 10.80
N ARG A 274 -7.57 -22.31 10.74
CA ARG A 274 -8.10 -21.40 9.71
C ARG A 274 -7.12 -21.16 8.57
#